data_AF-A0A3N5ILB1-F1
#
_entry.id   AF-A0A3N5ILB1-F1
#
_cell.length_a   1.000
_cell.length_b   1.000
_cell.length_c   1.000
_cell.angle_alpha   90.00
_cell.angle_beta   90.00
_cell.angle_gamma   90.00
#
_symmetry.space_group_name_H-M   'P 1'
#
loop_
_entity.id
_entity.type
_entity.pdbx_description
1 polymer ?
#
loop_
_entity_poly.entity_id
_entity_poly.type
_entity_poly.pdbx_seq_one_letter_code
_entity_poly.pdbx_strand_id
1 'polypeptide(L)'
;MKFKDITIVRPVLMDLFGHWEAYPLRALYFFTWVGTSIAGNFLIVTLRHDGFSGKEIATIATVGPLFGFFVQPFWGLIADRFGRRRCLSIGILISAAIYFRMYWVHGFWPFLLTAMALALSPPLQPLMDTLALDFVESKSKLSYGMFRIWGAIAAGVGTAGAGFL
;
A
#
# COMPACT_ATOMS: atom_id res chain seq x y z
N MET A 1 -28.79 21.70 -17.07
CA MET A 1 -27.67 20.80 -16.70
C MET A 1 -27.99 20.01 -15.43
N LYS A 2 -29.15 19.33 -15.38
CA LYS A 2 -29.61 18.53 -14.24
C LYS A 2 -30.44 17.38 -14.83
N PHE A 3 -30.37 16.18 -14.24
CA PHE A 3 -31.06 14.91 -14.59
C PHE A 3 -30.28 13.81 -15.34
N LYS A 4 -29.14 14.07 -15.99
CA LYS A 4 -28.31 12.98 -16.57
C LYS A 4 -27.30 12.38 -15.59
N ASP A 5 -26.90 13.12 -14.56
CA ASP A 5 -25.82 12.72 -13.65
C ASP A 5 -26.25 11.70 -12.58
N ILE A 6 -27.52 11.72 -12.15
CA ILE A 6 -28.03 10.83 -11.09
C ILE A 6 -28.03 9.36 -11.53
N THR A 7 -28.26 9.10 -12.82
CA THR A 7 -28.29 7.76 -13.40
C THR A 7 -26.91 7.10 -13.46
N ILE A 8 -25.84 7.91 -13.50
CA ILE A 8 -24.44 7.44 -13.56
C ILE A 8 -23.89 7.20 -12.14
N VAL A 9 -24.27 8.05 -11.18
CA VAL A 9 -23.73 7.99 -9.81
C VAL A 9 -24.32 6.82 -9.02
N ARG A 10 -25.60 6.49 -9.21
CA ARG A 10 -26.27 5.44 -8.43
C ARG A 10 -25.63 4.05 -8.57
N PRO A 11 -25.29 3.55 -9.78
CA PRO A 11 -24.56 2.29 -9.94
C PRO A 11 -23.19 2.32 -9.27
N VAL A 12 -22.47 3.44 -9.36
CA VAL A 12 -21.16 3.62 -8.73
C VAL A 12 -21.25 3.54 -7.21
N LEU A 13 -22.23 4.20 -6.59
CA LEU A 13 -22.41 4.14 -5.14
C LEU A 13 -22.85 2.75 -4.66
N MET A 14 -23.68 2.06 -5.44
CA MET A 14 -24.05 0.67 -5.15
C MET A 14 -22.86 -0.27 -5.26
N ASP A 15 -22.01 -0.10 -6.26
CA ASP A 15 -20.76 -0.84 -6.35
C ASP A 15 -19.85 -0.48 -5.17
N LEU A 16 -19.67 0.80 -4.85
CA LEU A 16 -18.75 1.29 -3.82
C LEU A 16 -19.12 0.88 -2.38
N PHE A 17 -20.42 0.74 -2.06
CA PHE A 17 -20.91 0.47 -0.69
C PHE A 17 -21.89 -0.71 -0.57
N GLY A 18 -22.55 -1.14 -1.65
CA GLY A 18 -23.68 -2.06 -1.59
C GLY A 18 -23.34 -3.53 -1.32
N HIS A 19 -22.07 -3.92 -1.46
CA HIS A 19 -21.64 -5.31 -1.36
C HIS A 19 -20.85 -5.57 -0.09
N TRP A 20 -21.51 -6.18 0.90
CA TRP A 20 -20.91 -6.42 2.21
C TRP A 20 -19.73 -7.41 2.17
N GLU A 21 -19.79 -8.37 1.26
CA GLU A 21 -18.75 -9.37 0.99
C GLU A 21 -17.43 -8.72 0.54
N ALA A 22 -17.49 -7.51 -0.02
CA ALA A 22 -16.32 -6.76 -0.50
C ALA A 22 -15.64 -5.92 0.60
N TYR A 23 -16.29 -5.73 1.76
CA TYR A 23 -15.74 -4.91 2.84
C TYR A 23 -14.39 -5.38 3.37
N PRO A 24 -14.11 -6.69 3.55
CA PRO A 24 -12.79 -7.13 3.99
C PRO A 24 -11.67 -6.69 3.05
N LEU A 25 -11.93 -6.75 1.74
CA LEU A 25 -10.96 -6.36 0.73
C LEU A 25 -10.83 -4.83 0.63
N ARG A 26 -11.95 -4.10 0.72
CA ARG A 26 -11.93 -2.63 0.79
C ARG A 26 -11.19 -2.12 2.01
N ALA A 27 -11.42 -2.74 3.17
CA ALA A 27 -10.70 -2.43 4.41
C ALA A 27 -9.21 -2.71 4.26
N LEU A 28 -8.84 -3.84 3.66
CA LEU A 28 -7.44 -4.14 3.36
C LEU A 28 -6.79 -3.07 2.47
N TYR A 29 -7.47 -2.63 1.41
CA TYR A 29 -7.03 -1.49 0.59
C TYR A 29 -6.86 -0.23 1.43
N PHE A 30 -7.87 0.10 2.22
CA PHE A 30 -7.88 1.31 3.01
C PHE A 30 -6.70 1.35 4.01
N PHE A 31 -6.56 0.35 4.88
CA PHE A 31 -5.53 0.36 5.92
C PHE A 31 -4.10 0.27 5.36
N THR A 32 -3.90 -0.52 4.30
CA THR A 32 -2.59 -0.62 3.65
C THR A 32 -2.20 0.70 3.00
N TRP A 33 -3.15 1.37 2.33
CA TRP A 33 -2.90 2.68 1.71
C TRP A 33 -2.71 3.80 2.73
N VAL A 34 -3.45 3.81 3.86
CA VAL A 34 -3.21 4.77 4.94
C VAL A 34 -1.75 4.68 5.42
N GLY A 35 -1.29 3.48 5.78
CA GLY A 35 0.06 3.28 6.32
C GLY A 35 1.15 3.64 5.31
N THR A 36 1.03 3.16 4.08
CA THR A 36 2.00 3.45 3.00
C THR A 36 2.04 4.93 2.63
N SER A 37 0.91 5.64 2.66
CA SER A 37 0.87 7.07 2.35
C SER A 37 1.52 7.92 3.44
N ILE A 38 1.26 7.61 4.71
CA ILE A 38 1.90 8.29 5.83
C ILE A 38 3.41 8.06 5.77
N ALA A 39 3.84 6.81 5.66
CA ALA A 39 5.25 6.49 5.55
C ALA A 39 5.90 7.19 4.36
N GLY A 40 5.32 7.10 3.16
CA GLY A 40 5.87 7.69 1.95
C GLY A 40 5.97 9.21 1.98
N ASN A 41 4.92 9.90 2.45
CA ASN A 41 4.87 11.37 2.42
C ASN A 41 5.74 12.02 3.50
N PHE A 42 5.88 11.40 4.67
CA PHE A 42 6.62 11.99 5.79
C PHE A 42 8.05 11.46 5.92
N LEU A 43 8.42 10.34 5.30
CA LEU A 43 9.75 9.73 5.40
C LEU A 43 10.89 10.74 5.14
N ILE A 44 10.83 11.49 4.05
CA ILE A 44 11.88 12.46 3.70
C ILE A 44 11.98 13.58 4.74
N VAL A 45 10.82 14.04 5.24
CA VAL A 45 10.75 15.11 6.25
C VAL A 45 11.32 14.62 7.57
N THR A 46 10.96 13.41 8.00
CA THR A 46 11.48 12.78 9.22
C THR A 46 12.99 12.56 9.15
N LEU A 47 13.51 11.99 8.05
CA LEU A 47 14.95 11.80 7.88
C LEU A 47 15.72 13.12 7.94
N ARG A 48 15.16 14.18 7.35
CA ARG A 48 15.77 15.51 7.41
C ARG A 48 15.75 16.09 8.82
N HIS A 49 14.66 15.89 9.55
CA HIS A 49 14.55 16.28 10.96
C HIS A 49 15.56 15.52 11.84
N ASP A 50 15.80 14.24 11.56
CA ASP A 50 16.77 13.40 12.25
C ASP A 50 18.24 13.71 11.87
N GLY A 51 18.47 14.76 11.07
CA GLY A 51 19.79 15.27 10.73
C GLY A 51 20.47 14.60 9.55
N PHE A 52 19.77 13.75 8.79
CA PHE A 52 20.34 13.11 7.61
C PHE A 52 20.64 14.15 6.53
N SER A 53 21.78 14.00 5.88
CA SER A 53 22.19 14.84 4.76
C SER A 53 21.33 14.56 3.51
N GLY A 54 21.25 15.53 2.61
CA GLY A 54 20.52 15.35 1.34
C GLY A 54 21.04 14.16 0.50
N LYS A 55 22.34 13.85 0.58
CA LYS A 55 22.94 12.70 -0.10
C LYS A 55 22.47 11.37 0.50
N GLU A 56 22.40 11.28 1.83
CA GLU A 56 21.94 10.09 2.53
C GLU A 56 20.46 9.81 2.25
N ILE A 57 19.62 10.85 2.31
CA ILE A 57 18.19 10.75 1.97
C ILE A 57 18.00 10.28 0.52
N ALA A 58 18.71 10.89 -0.43
CA ALA A 58 18.64 10.49 -1.85
C ALA A 58 19.08 9.04 -2.06
N THR A 59 20.11 8.59 -1.33
CA THR A 59 20.60 7.21 -1.38
C THR A 59 19.53 6.24 -0.88
N ILE A 60 18.92 6.50 0.28
CA ILE A 60 17.85 5.67 0.84
C ILE A 60 16.64 5.61 -0.11
N ALA A 61 16.22 6.76 -0.63
CA ALA A 61 15.09 6.88 -1.54
C ALA A 61 15.30 6.16 -2.89
N THR A 62 16.55 5.94 -3.29
CA THR A 62 16.88 5.28 -4.56
C THR A 62 17.17 3.79 -4.37
N VAL A 63 17.99 3.44 -3.39
CA VAL A 63 18.45 2.06 -3.16
C VAL A 63 17.29 1.14 -2.81
N GLY A 64 16.35 1.58 -1.97
CA GLY A 64 15.18 0.78 -1.60
C GLY A 64 14.36 0.32 -2.81
N PRO A 65 13.80 1.24 -3.62
CA PRO A 65 13.06 0.89 -4.83
C PRO A 65 13.89 0.15 -5.87
N LEU A 66 15.17 0.50 -6.05
CA LEU A 66 16.05 -0.19 -6.99
C LEU A 66 16.24 -1.67 -6.59
N PHE A 67 16.43 -1.93 -5.31
CA PHE A 67 16.54 -3.30 -4.81
C PHE A 67 15.20 -4.04 -4.93
N GLY A 68 14.10 -3.35 -4.62
CA GLY A 68 12.74 -3.86 -4.80
C GLY A 68 12.43 -4.26 -6.25
N PHE A 69 12.89 -3.48 -7.23
CA PHE A 69 12.70 -3.78 -8.65
C PHE A 69 13.19 -5.19 -9.03
N PHE A 70 14.34 -5.61 -8.48
CA PHE A 70 14.86 -6.96 -8.74
C PHE A 70 14.11 -8.02 -7.94
N VAL A 71 13.67 -7.74 -6.72
CA VAL A 71 13.11 -8.73 -5.80
C VAL A 71 11.62 -8.99 -6.04
N GLN A 72 10.87 -7.97 -6.48
CA GLN A 72 9.42 -8.05 -6.64
C GLN A 72 8.93 -9.17 -7.59
N PRO A 73 9.56 -9.42 -8.77
CA PRO A 73 9.14 -10.52 -9.65
C PRO A 73 9.22 -11.90 -8.99
N PHE A 74 10.22 -12.14 -8.13
CA PHE A 74 10.38 -13.42 -7.44
C PHE A 74 9.20 -13.70 -6.50
N TRP A 75 8.70 -12.68 -5.82
CA TRP A 75 7.50 -12.82 -4.99
C TRP A 75 6.24 -13.12 -5.78
N GLY A 76 6.14 -12.66 -7.04
CA GLY A 76 5.05 -13.06 -7.93
C GLY A 76 5.02 -14.57 -8.16
N LEU A 77 6.17 -15.15 -8.51
CA LEU A 77 6.33 -16.59 -8.70
C LEU A 77 6.03 -17.39 -7.42
N ILE A 78 6.51 -16.89 -6.27
CA ILE A 78 6.26 -17.51 -4.95
C ILE A 78 4.77 -17.46 -4.63
N ALA A 79 4.11 -16.32 -4.86
CA ALA A 79 2.69 -16.15 -4.58
C ALA A 79 1.79 -17.04 -5.43
N ASP A 80 2.16 -17.25 -6.69
CA ASP A 80 1.43 -18.18 -7.56
C ASP A 80 1.60 -19.64 -7.11
N ARG A 81 2.77 -20.02 -6.55
CA ARG A 81 3.03 -21.39 -6.06
C ARG A 81 2.44 -21.68 -4.67
N PHE A 82 2.58 -20.76 -3.73
CA PHE A 82 2.24 -20.98 -2.32
C PHE A 82 0.88 -20.37 -1.90
N GLY A 83 0.30 -19.54 -2.78
CA GLY A 83 -0.98 -18.90 -2.61
C GLY A 83 -0.88 -17.42 -2.27
N ARG A 84 -1.51 -16.58 -3.10
CA ARG A 84 -1.52 -15.11 -3.03
C ARG A 84 -1.95 -14.58 -1.67
N ARG A 85 -3.01 -15.17 -1.09
CA ARG A 85 -3.52 -14.78 0.25
C ARG A 85 -2.48 -14.98 1.35
N ARG A 86 -1.75 -16.10 1.34
CA ARG A 86 -0.72 -16.39 2.35
C ARG A 86 0.46 -15.44 2.22
N CYS A 87 0.95 -15.24 1.00
CA CYS A 87 2.04 -14.29 0.73
C CYS A 87 1.67 -12.86 1.12
N LEU A 88 0.42 -12.45 0.87
CA LEU A 88 -0.07 -11.15 1.29
C LEU A 88 -0.08 -11.02 2.82
N SER A 89 -0.67 -11.97 3.54
CA SER A 89 -0.72 -11.91 5.01
C SER A 89 0.67 -11.87 5.64
N ILE A 90 1.59 -12.70 5.14
CA ILE A 90 3.00 -12.69 5.57
C ILE A 90 3.65 -11.35 5.24
N GLY A 91 3.40 -10.81 4.05
CA GLY A 91 3.95 -9.53 3.63
C GLY A 91 3.49 -8.37 4.51
N ILE A 92 2.23 -8.36 4.92
CA ILE A 92 1.69 -7.33 5.82
C ILE A 92 2.38 -7.40 7.18
N LEU A 93 2.52 -8.60 7.74
CA LEU A 93 3.18 -8.81 9.04
C LEU A 93 4.67 -8.41 8.99
N ILE A 94 5.39 -8.82 7.95
CA ILE A 94 6.80 -8.46 7.76
C ILE A 94 6.93 -6.94 7.59
N SER A 95 6.11 -6.32 6.74
CA SER A 95 6.14 -4.88 6.51
C SER A 95 5.85 -4.10 7.79
N ALA A 96 4.83 -4.51 8.56
CA ALA A 96 4.49 -3.89 9.83
C ALA A 96 5.62 -3.99 10.86
N ALA A 97 6.25 -5.16 10.97
CA ALA A 97 7.40 -5.36 11.85
C ALA A 97 8.60 -4.49 11.46
N ILE A 98 8.86 -4.34 10.16
CA ILE A 98 9.96 -3.50 9.65
C ILE A 98 9.67 -2.02 9.91
N TYR A 99 8.46 -1.54 9.60
CA TYR A 99 8.06 -0.16 9.91
C TYR A 99 8.14 0.14 11.40
N PHE A 100 7.70 -0.79 12.25
CA PHE A 100 7.85 -0.66 13.70
C PHE A 100 9.32 -0.59 14.11
N ARG A 101 10.19 -1.41 13.50
CA ARG A 101 11.63 -1.37 13.77
C ARG A 101 12.25 -0.05 13.33
N MET A 102 11.85 0.53 12.20
CA MET A 102 12.39 1.79 11.68
C MET A 102 12.24 2.95 12.68
N TYR A 103 11.21 2.94 13.53
CA TYR A 103 11.02 3.95 14.58
C TYR A 103 12.17 4.00 15.60
N TRP A 104 12.81 2.87 15.89
CA TRP A 104 13.86 2.74 16.91
C TRP A 104 15.28 2.78 16.34
N VAL A 105 15.40 3.02 15.04
CA VAL A 105 16.67 2.93 14.32
C VAL A 105 17.25 4.32 14.14
N HIS A 106 18.47 4.51 14.62
CA HIS A 106 19.21 5.76 14.49
C HIS A 106 20.47 5.57 13.65
N GLY A 107 20.78 6.58 12.83
CA GLY A 107 21.94 6.59 11.95
C GLY A 107 21.69 5.99 10.57
N PHE A 108 22.55 6.37 9.63
CA PHE A 108 22.37 6.08 8.21
C PHE A 108 22.37 4.58 7.85
N TRP A 109 23.42 3.85 8.24
CA TRP A 109 23.57 2.44 7.84
C TRP A 109 22.46 1.54 8.38
N PRO A 110 22.09 1.60 9.67
CA PRO A 110 20.96 0.85 10.18
C PRO A 110 19.65 1.16 9.44
N PHE A 111 19.39 2.44 9.14
CA PHE A 111 18.19 2.85 8.42
C PHE A 111 18.17 2.29 7.00
N LEU A 112 19.28 2.41 6.27
CA LEU A 112 19.44 1.87 4.92
C LEU A 112 19.18 0.36 4.88
N LEU A 113 19.73 -0.39 5.84
CA LEU A 113 19.49 -1.84 5.94
C LEU A 113 18.01 -2.17 6.19
N THR A 114 17.32 -1.40 7.04
CA THR A 114 15.87 -1.60 7.25
C THR A 114 15.04 -1.24 6.01
N ALA A 115 15.42 -0.22 5.24
CA ALA A 115 14.76 0.13 4.00
C ALA A 115 14.96 -0.95 2.92
N MET A 116 16.16 -1.54 2.84
CA MET A 116 16.43 -2.70 1.97
C MET A 116 15.65 -3.94 2.42
N ALA A 117 15.54 -4.19 3.72
CA ALA A 117 14.73 -5.28 4.25
C ALA A 117 13.24 -5.09 3.90
N LEU A 118 12.74 -3.86 3.92
CA LEU A 118 11.38 -3.56 3.46
C LEU A 118 11.21 -3.87 1.97
N ALA A 119 12.20 -3.54 1.15
CA ALA A 119 12.19 -3.85 -0.28
C ALA A 119 12.23 -5.37 -0.59
N LEU A 120 12.71 -6.19 0.36
CA LEU A 120 12.66 -7.65 0.28
C LEU A 120 11.30 -8.24 0.63
N SER A 121 10.37 -7.45 1.19
CA SER A 121 9.05 -7.95 1.59
C SER A 121 8.16 -8.25 0.37
N PRO A 122 7.18 -9.17 0.50
CA PRO A 122 6.19 -9.43 -0.55
C PRO A 122 5.49 -8.16 -1.03
N PRO A 123 5.30 -7.98 -2.35
CA PRO A 123 4.72 -6.76 -2.90
C PRO A 123 3.22 -6.71 -2.60
N LEU A 124 2.85 -5.93 -1.59
CA LEU A 124 1.47 -5.85 -1.09
C LEU A 124 0.49 -5.40 -2.18
N GLN A 125 0.84 -4.37 -2.94
CA GLN A 125 -0.06 -3.79 -3.93
C GLN A 125 -0.39 -4.78 -5.08
N PRO A 126 0.57 -5.40 -5.78
CA PRO A 126 0.26 -6.41 -6.80
C PRO A 126 -0.56 -7.60 -6.27
N LEU A 127 -0.27 -8.06 -5.05
CA LEU A 127 -0.99 -9.16 -4.43
C LEU A 127 -2.44 -8.79 -4.10
N MET A 128 -2.66 -7.57 -3.59
CA MET A 128 -3.99 -7.03 -3.35
C MET A 128 -4.76 -6.84 -4.65
N ASP A 129 -4.11 -6.31 -5.69
CA ASP A 129 -4.69 -6.07 -7.00
C ASP A 129 -5.15 -7.39 -7.64
N THR A 130 -4.33 -8.44 -7.53
CA THR A 130 -4.68 -9.76 -8.04
C THR A 130 -5.86 -10.37 -7.26
N LEU A 131 -5.88 -10.24 -5.93
CA LEU A 131 -7.01 -10.72 -5.12
C LEU A 131 -8.31 -9.96 -5.41
N ALA A 132 -8.23 -8.67 -5.71
CA ALA A 132 -9.38 -7.86 -6.13
C ALA A 132 -9.90 -8.26 -7.50
N LEU A 133 -9.00 -8.53 -8.46
CA LEU A 133 -9.38 -9.03 -9.77
C LEU A 133 -10.04 -10.42 -9.66
N ASP A 134 -9.42 -11.36 -8.93
CA ASP A 134 -9.98 -12.70 -8.68
C ASP A 134 -11.40 -12.59 -8.03
N PHE A 135 -11.57 -11.65 -7.11
CA PHE A 135 -12.87 -11.41 -6.45
C PHE A 135 -13.91 -10.82 -7.41
N VAL A 136 -13.53 -9.82 -8.21
CA VAL A 136 -14.39 -9.20 -9.23
C VAL A 136 -14.83 -10.21 -10.27
N GLU A 137 -13.91 -11.04 -10.76
CA GLU A 137 -14.20 -12.10 -11.73
C GLU A 137 -15.21 -13.11 -11.17
N SER A 138 -15.06 -13.50 -9.89
CA SER A 138 -15.98 -14.42 -9.23
C SER A 138 -17.40 -13.88 -8.98
N LYS A 139 -17.56 -12.54 -8.93
CA LYS A 139 -18.82 -11.88 -8.52
C LYS A 139 -19.48 -11.05 -9.63
N SER A 140 -18.83 -10.87 -10.78
CA SER A 140 -19.27 -10.24 -12.05
C SER A 140 -19.93 -8.84 -12.00
N LYS A 141 -20.36 -8.34 -10.84
CA LYS A 141 -21.11 -7.08 -10.67
C LYS A 141 -20.28 -5.95 -10.04
N LEU A 142 -19.06 -6.25 -9.63
CA LEU A 142 -18.16 -5.29 -8.96
C LEU A 142 -17.12 -4.78 -9.93
N SER A 143 -16.77 -3.50 -9.85
CA SER A 143 -15.66 -2.94 -10.61
C SER A 143 -14.38 -2.94 -9.79
N TYR A 144 -13.29 -3.42 -10.40
CA TYR A 144 -11.94 -3.34 -9.84
C TYR A 144 -11.56 -1.89 -9.48
N GLY A 145 -11.99 -0.92 -10.30
CA GLY A 145 -11.72 0.50 -10.07
C GLY A 145 -12.26 1.01 -8.72
N MET A 146 -13.35 0.44 -8.21
CA MET A 146 -13.92 0.85 -6.92
C MET A 146 -13.00 0.48 -5.76
N PHE A 147 -12.25 -0.63 -5.83
CA PHE A 147 -11.26 -0.98 -4.81
C PHE A 147 -10.09 0.01 -4.78
N ARG A 148 -9.65 0.48 -5.96
CA ARG A 148 -8.60 1.51 -6.08
C ARG A 148 -9.04 2.87 -5.52
N ILE A 149 -10.32 3.23 -5.66
CA ILE A 149 -10.87 4.45 -5.05
C ILE A 149 -10.74 4.42 -3.53
N TRP A 150 -11.01 3.29 -2.88
CA TRP A 150 -10.79 3.14 -1.43
C TRP A 150 -9.33 3.39 -1.02
N GLY A 151 -8.37 2.95 -1.85
CA GLY A 151 -6.95 3.26 -1.65
C GLY A 151 -6.63 4.76 -1.78
N ALA A 152 -7.22 5.44 -2.77
CA ALA A 152 -7.03 6.88 -2.94
C ALA A 152 -7.64 7.70 -1.78
N ILE A 153 -8.83 7.32 -1.32
CA ILE A 153 -9.47 7.93 -0.14
C ILE A 153 -8.58 7.72 1.09
N ALA A 154 -8.07 6.50 1.30
CA ALA A 154 -7.14 6.19 2.38
C ALA A 154 -5.88 7.05 2.35
N ALA A 155 -5.29 7.25 1.17
CA ALA A 155 -4.10 8.07 1.04
C ALA A 155 -4.35 9.53 1.45
N GLY A 156 -5.48 10.10 1.02
CA GLY A 156 -5.87 11.46 1.39
C GLY A 156 -6.14 11.60 2.89
N VAL A 157 -6.93 10.69 3.46
CA VAL A 157 -7.25 10.68 4.90
C VAL A 157 -6.00 10.47 5.75
N GLY A 158 -5.15 9.50 5.38
CA GLY A 158 -3.92 9.18 6.12
C GLY A 158 -2.95 10.35 6.13
N THR A 159 -2.72 10.97 4.96
CA THR A 159 -1.78 12.09 4.84
C THR A 159 -2.29 13.34 5.55
N ALA A 160 -3.57 13.69 5.39
CA ALA A 160 -4.16 14.84 6.05
C ALA A 160 -4.21 14.64 7.58
N GLY A 161 -4.57 13.44 8.03
CA GLY A 161 -4.63 13.09 9.45
C GLY A 161 -3.26 13.12 10.11
N ALA A 162 -2.24 12.51 9.48
CA ALA A 162 -0.88 12.51 10.00
C ALA A 162 -0.23 13.91 9.95
N GLY A 163 -0.56 14.73 8.94
CA GLY A 163 -0.03 16.10 8.85
C GLY A 163 -0.65 17.08 9.84
N PHE A 164 -1.80 16.75 10.44
CA PHE A 164 -2.43 17.56 11.48
C PHE A 164 -1.87 17.28 12.88
N LEU A 165 -1.31 16.09 13.11
CA LEU A 165 -0.70 15.66 14.37
C LEU A 165 0.73 16.21 14.51
#